data_AF-A0AAU0L196-F1
#
_entry.id   AF-A0AAU0L196-F1
#
_cell.length_a   1.000
_cell.length_b   1.000
_cell.length_c   1.000
_cell.angle_alpha   90.00
_cell.angle_beta   90.00
_cell.angle_gamma   90.00
#
_symmetry.space_group_name_H-M   'P 1'
#
loop_
_entity.id
_entity.type
_entity.pdbx_description
1 polymer ?
#
loop_
_entity_poly.entity_id
_entity_poly.type
_entity_poly.pdbx_seq_one_letter_code
_entity_poly.pdbx_strand_id
1 'polypeptide(L)' 'MAYFAVYDTESGEIQNIIECPEFLSTTIHCDENQEVLKLEQQVSALKYKIIDHQLIEI' A
#
# COMPACT_ATOMS: atom_id res chain seq x y z
N MET A 1 9.21 -12.84 0.74
CA MET A 1 8.47 -11.85 1.56
C MET A 1 7.75 -10.91 0.61
N ALA A 2 6.61 -10.34 1.02
CA ALA A 2 5.84 -9.43 0.18
C ALA A 2 5.75 -8.05 0.86
N TYR A 3 5.62 -7.02 0.04
CA TYR A 3 5.41 -5.66 0.49
C TYR A 3 3.95 -5.28 0.25
N PHE A 4 3.36 -4.59 1.22
CA PHE A 4 1.97 -4.12 1.16
C PHE A 4 1.96 -2.63 1.44
N ALA A 5 1.44 -1.85 0.51
CA ALA A 5 1.19 -0.44 0.72
C ALA A 5 -0.24 -0.27 1.24
N VAL A 6 -0.35 0.34 2.43
CA VAL A 6 -1.60 0.90 2.93
C VAL A 6 -1.70 2.31 2.36
N TYR A 7 -2.72 2.56 1.56
CA TYR A 7 -2.94 3.85 0.93
C TYR A 7 -4.35 4.37 1.20
N ASP A 8 -4.47 5.69 1.22
CA ASP A 8 -5.75 6.38 1.28
C ASP A 8 -6.43 6.34 -0.10
N THR A 9 -7.68 5.90 -0.15
CA THR A 9 -8.42 5.69 -1.41
C THR A 9 -8.89 6.99 -2.05
N GLU A 10 -9.01 8.08 -1.29
CA GLU A 10 -9.40 9.39 -1.83
C GLU A 10 -8.24 10.13 -2.49
N SER A 11 -7.07 10.13 -1.84
CA SER A 11 -5.89 10.89 -2.24
C SER A 11 -4.84 10.07 -2.98
N GLY A 12 -4.90 8.74 -2.84
CA GLY A 12 -3.89 7.81 -3.32
C GLY A 12 -2.58 7.86 -2.54
N GLU A 13 -2.54 8.53 -1.39
CA GLU A 13 -1.32 8.66 -0.60
C GLU A 13 -1.01 7.39 0.16
N ILE A 14 0.22 6.91 0.01
CA ILE A 14 0.72 5.76 0.77
C ILE A 14 0.96 6.22 2.20
N GLN A 15 0.14 5.73 3.13
CA GLN A 15 0.24 6.02 4.55
C GLN A 15 1.25 5.10 5.24
N ASN A 16 1.34 3.85 4.79
CA ASN A 16 2.24 2.87 5.40
C ASN A 16 2.72 1.83 4.39
N ILE A 17 3.89 1.25 4.65
CA ILE A 17 4.43 0.13 3.89
C ILE A 17 4.80 -0.97 4.88
N ILE A 18 4.13 -2.11 4.74
CA ILE A 18 4.25 -3.26 5.62
C ILE A 18 4.97 -4.37 4.87
N GLU A 19 6.06 -4.87 5.44
CA GLU A 19 6.72 -6.07 4.96
C GLU A 19 6.23 -7.27 5.77
N CYS A 20 5.50 -8.18 5.12
CA CYS A 20 5.02 -9.39 5.79
C CYS A 20 4.84 -10.55 4.79
N PRO A 21 4.69 -11.79 5.29
CA PRO A 21 4.24 -12.91 4.46
C PRO A 21 2.84 -12.69 3.90
N GLU A 22 2.57 -13.19 2.70
CA GLU A 22 1.27 -12.99 2.02
C GLU A 22 0.07 -13.48 2.84
N PHE A 23 0.22 -14.53 3.63
CA PHE A 23 -0.88 -15.05 4.45
C PHE A 23 -1.29 -14.11 5.60
N LEU A 24 -0.45 -13.12 5.95
CA LEU A 24 -0.78 -12.09 6.94
C LEU A 24 -1.38 -10.84 6.32
N SER A 25 -1.47 -10.73 4.99
CA SER A 25 -1.99 -9.52 4.35
C SER A 25 -3.43 -9.21 4.74
N THR A 26 -4.23 -10.24 5.03
CA THR A 26 -5.62 -10.14 5.49
C THR A 26 -5.75 -9.65 6.94
N THR A 27 -4.66 -9.64 7.69
CA THR A 27 -4.60 -9.13 9.07
C THR A 27 -4.16 -7.67 9.14
N ILE A 28 -3.81 -7.06 8.00
CA ILE A 28 -3.46 -5.65 7.92
C ILE A 28 -4.71 -4.83 8.23
N HIS A 29 -4.63 -4.02 9.27
CA HIS A 29 -5.70 -3.11 9.64
C HIS A 29 -5.75 -1.94 8.66
N CYS A 30 -6.94 -1.66 8.13
CA CYS A 30 -7.25 -0.53 7.28
C CYS A 30 -8.39 0.26 7.90
N ASP A 31 -8.26 1.58 7.92
CA ASP A 31 -9.37 2.49 8.23
C ASP A 31 -10.40 2.52 7.09
N GLU A 32 -11.56 3.16 7.28
CA GLU A 32 -12.67 3.16 6.30
C GLU A 32 -12.28 3.68 4.90
N ASN A 33 -11.28 4.56 4.84
CA ASN A 33 -10.77 5.16 3.58
C ASN A 33 -9.41 4.58 3.16
N GLN A 34 -9.03 3.42 3.70
CA GLN A 34 -7.75 2.79 3.38
C GLN A 34 -7.93 1.46 2.69
N GLU A 35 -7.03 1.19 1.76
CA GLU A 35 -6.89 -0.11 1.13
C GLU A 35 -5.44 -0.57 1.14
N VAL A 36 -5.27 -1.87 0.90
CA VAL A 36 -3.97 -2.52 0.81
C VAL A 36 -3.73 -2.96 -0.62
N LEU A 37 -2.63 -2.47 -1.19
CA LEU A 37 -2.11 -2.96 -2.47
C LEU A 37 -0.83 -3.78 -2.22
N LYS A 38 -0.79 -4.98 -2.80
CA LYS A 38 0.45 -5.76 -2.85
C LYS A 38 1.42 -5.11 -3.84
N LEU A 39 2.65 -4.91 -3.38
CA LEU A 39 3.74 -4.36 -4.19
C LEU A 39 4.72 -5.48 -4.59
N GLU A 40 5.26 -5.36 -5.80
CA GLU A 40 6.30 -6.27 -6.29
C GLU A 40 7.67 -5.97 -5.66
N GLN A 41 7.88 -4.74 -5.21
CA GLN A 41 9.14 -4.27 -4.63
C GLN A 41 8.87 -3.26 -3.49
N GLN A 42 9.87 -3.08 -2.63
CA GLN A 42 9.83 -2.02 -1.63
C GLN A 42 9.89 -0.67 -2.33
N VAL A 43 8.95 0.22 -2.00
CA VAL A 43 8.92 1.59 -2.52
C VAL A 43 8.98 2.61 -1.40
N SER A 44 9.20 3.87 -1.76
CA SER A 44 9.14 4.97 -0.80
C SER A 44 7.77 5.63 -0.88
N ALA A 45 7.05 5.70 0.23
CA ALA A 45 5.75 6.35 0.32
C ALA A 45 5.76 7.83 -0.12
N LEU A 46 6.94 8.48 -0.11
CA LEU A 46 7.10 9.87 -0.53
C LEU A 46 7.30 10.05 -2.04
N LYS A 47 7.70 8.98 -2.74
CA LYS A 47 7.98 9.00 -4.19
C LYS A 47 6.89 8.33 -5.01
N TYR A 48 5.94 7.68 -4.34
CA TYR A 48 4.92 6.91 -5.02
C TYR A 48 3.55 7.20 -4.42
N LYS A 49 2.54 7.17 -5.27
CA LYS A 49 1.12 7.19 -4.93
C LYS A 49 0.42 5.99 -5.55
N ILE A 50 -0.72 5.61 -5.01
CA ILE A 50 -1.57 4.56 -5.57
C ILE A 50 -2.82 5.20 -6.14
N ILE A 51 -3.02 5.10 -7.45
CA ILE A 51 -4.19 5.63 -8.16
C ILE A 51 -4.76 4.49 -8.98
N ASP A 52 -6.08 4.27 -8.92
CA ASP A 52 -6.76 3.17 -9.61
C ASP A 52 -6.11 1.79 -9.36
N HIS A 53 -5.69 1.53 -8.11
CA HIS A 53 -4.97 0.31 -7.70
C HIS A 53 -3.62 0.10 -8.40
N GLN A 54 -3.01 1.16 -8.94
CA GLN A 54 -1.69 1.12 -9.57
C GLN A 54 -0.72 2.05 -8.86
N LEU A 55 0.52 1.60 -8.73
CA LEU A 55 1.61 2.37 -8.16
C LEU A 55 2.19 3.34 -9.19
N ILE A 56 2.13 4.64 -8.90
CA ILE A 56 2.58 5.72 -9.77
C ILE A 56 3.70 6.51 -9.07
N GLU A 57 4.81 6.73 -9.78
CA GLU A 57 5.92 7.57 -9.29
C GLU A 57 5.58 9.06 -9.45
N ILE A 58 5.92 9.87 -8.44
CA ILE A 58 5.67 11.32 -8.38
C ILE A 58 6.95 12.14 -8.29
#